data_AF-A0A9E1PFU0-F1
#
_entry.id   AF-A0A9E1PFU0-F1
#
_cell.length_a   1.000
_cell.length_b   1.000
_cell.length_c   1.000
_cell.angle_alpha   90.00
_cell.angle_beta   90.00
_cell.angle_gamma   90.00
#
_symmetry.space_group_name_H-M   'P 1'
#
loop_
_entity.id
_entity.type
_entity.pdbx_description
1 polymer ?
#
loop_
_entity_poly.entity_id
_entity_poly.type
_entity_poly.pdbx_seq_one_letter_code
_entity_poly.pdbx_strand_id
1 'polypeptide(L)'
;MNMTEQKKPVWQVLAAKAEKEVRQAQLVLAEMHQRKEQAQARDEKLEQLLVEYAAQLHAVQRRAHSTAEAGNYRQFIGQLQDIKNRAKTEISALEVDCTDARKVLMAADRERLKLEKLAERARQEQARALELTENRATEAQSIIQYNLRQQLGRS
;
A
#
# COMPACT_ATOMS: atom_id res chain seq x y z
N MET A 1 -31.39 26.59 1.71
CA MET A 1 -29.99 26.14 1.53
C MET A 1 -30.02 24.62 1.50
N ASN A 2 -29.71 24.02 0.34
CA ASN A 2 -30.07 22.65 0.01
C ASN A 2 -29.10 21.63 0.63
N MET A 3 -29.59 20.82 1.59
CA MET A 3 -28.87 19.71 2.23
C MET A 3 -28.41 18.60 1.26
N THR A 4 -28.85 18.63 0.00
CA THR A 4 -28.54 17.67 -1.06
C THR A 4 -27.28 18.03 -1.85
N GLU A 5 -26.86 19.30 -1.90
CA GLU A 5 -25.63 19.71 -2.59
C GLU A 5 -24.36 19.36 -1.79
N GLN A 6 -24.44 19.36 -0.46
CA GLN A 6 -23.29 19.09 0.42
C GLN A 6 -22.83 17.62 0.46
N LYS A 7 -23.64 16.65 0.03
CA LYS A 7 -23.25 15.23 0.07
C LYS A 7 -22.30 14.80 -1.05
N LYS A 8 -22.32 15.49 -2.19
CA LYS A 8 -21.46 15.23 -3.36
C LYS A 8 -19.96 15.38 -3.05
N PRO A 9 -19.51 16.48 -2.42
CA PRO A 9 -18.10 16.61 -2.09
C PRO A 9 -17.65 15.59 -1.05
N VAL A 10 -18.52 15.19 -0.10
CA VAL A 10 -18.10 14.32 1.01
C VAL A 10 -17.66 12.93 0.53
N TRP A 11 -18.45 12.24 -0.31
CA TRP A 11 -18.08 10.90 -0.75
C TRP A 11 -16.85 10.90 -1.68
N GLN A 12 -16.73 11.90 -2.55
CA GLN A 12 -15.57 12.05 -3.41
C GLN A 12 -14.30 12.35 -2.61
N VAL A 13 -14.39 13.23 -1.60
CA VAL A 13 -13.28 13.55 -0.70
C VAL A 13 -12.87 12.31 0.11
N LEU A 14 -13.84 11.53 0.62
CA LEU A 14 -13.55 10.30 1.34
C LEU A 14 -12.90 9.24 0.45
N ALA A 15 -13.37 9.06 -0.79
CA ALA A 15 -12.75 8.14 -1.75
C ALA A 15 -11.31 8.56 -2.08
N ALA A 16 -11.08 9.86 -2.35
CA ALA A 16 -9.74 10.40 -2.60
C ALA A 16 -8.82 10.25 -1.38
N LYS A 17 -9.36 10.41 -0.16
CA LYS A 17 -8.60 10.15 1.07
C LYS A 17 -8.22 8.68 1.18
N ALA A 18 -9.16 7.76 0.97
CA ALA A 18 -8.88 6.33 1.03
C ALA A 18 -7.86 5.87 -0.01
N GLU A 19 -7.83 6.49 -1.19
CA GLU A 19 -6.79 6.24 -2.18
C GLU A 19 -5.39 6.71 -1.73
N LYS A 20 -5.31 7.80 -0.95
CA LYS A 20 -4.05 8.21 -0.32
C LYS A 20 -3.62 7.21 0.77
N GLU A 21 -4.55 6.70 1.57
CA GLU A 21 -4.26 5.68 2.59
C GLU A 21 -3.74 4.38 1.95
N VAL A 22 -4.33 3.94 0.84
CA VAL A 22 -3.82 2.79 0.07
C VAL A 22 -2.40 3.04 -0.42
N ARG A 23 -2.13 4.21 -1.01
CA ARG A 23 -0.78 4.57 -1.45
C ARG A 23 0.22 4.57 -0.29
N GLN A 24 -0.15 5.11 0.87
CA GLN A 24 0.69 5.08 2.05
C GLN A 24 0.98 3.64 2.51
N ALA A 25 -0.05 2.78 2.56
CA ALA A 25 0.13 1.38 2.93
C ALA A 25 1.02 0.61 1.93
N GLN A 26 0.94 0.93 0.63
CA GLN A 26 1.83 0.36 -0.40
C GLN A 26 3.29 0.78 -0.17
N LEU A 27 3.54 2.05 0.15
CA LEU A 27 4.89 2.55 0.44
C LEU A 27 5.49 1.84 1.67
N VAL A 28 4.70 1.68 2.73
CA VAL A 28 5.15 0.96 3.94
C VAL A 28 5.47 -0.51 3.61
N LEU A 29 4.61 -1.19 2.85
CA LEU A 29 4.87 -2.58 2.46
C LEU A 29 6.13 -2.70 1.59
N ALA A 30 6.35 -1.77 0.66
CA ALA A 30 7.55 -1.73 -0.17
C ALA A 30 8.82 -1.50 0.68
N GLU A 31 8.76 -0.60 1.65
CA GLU A 31 9.85 -0.36 2.59
C GLU A 31 10.19 -1.61 3.42
N MET A 32 9.18 -2.31 3.94
CA MET A 32 9.41 -3.55 4.70
C MET A 32 10.04 -4.64 3.84
N HIS A 33 9.58 -4.79 2.58
CA HIS A 33 10.19 -5.70 1.63
C HIS A 33 11.65 -5.36 1.34
N GLN A 34 11.96 -4.09 1.10
CA GLN A 34 13.33 -3.64 0.86
C GLN A 34 14.24 -3.91 2.07
N ARG A 35 13.76 -3.64 3.29
CA ARG A 35 14.52 -3.93 4.52
C ARG A 35 14.78 -5.44 4.67
N LYS A 36 13.78 -6.28 4.38
CA LYS A 36 13.92 -7.73 4.39
C LYS A 36 14.97 -8.21 3.39
N GLU A 37 14.91 -7.74 2.15
CA GLU A 37 15.90 -8.10 1.11
C GLU A 37 17.32 -7.70 1.51
N GLN A 38 17.49 -6.50 2.08
CA GLN A 38 18.79 -6.07 2.60
C GLN A 38 19.28 -6.93 3.76
N ALA A 39 18.40 -7.40 4.64
CA ALA A 39 18.76 -8.30 5.73
C ALA A 39 19.15 -9.70 5.21
N GLN A 40 18.44 -10.21 4.20
CA GLN A 40 18.78 -11.47 3.55
C GLN A 40 20.12 -11.42 2.82
N ALA A 41 20.38 -10.35 2.05
CA ALA A 41 21.69 -10.16 1.40
C ALA A 41 22.85 -10.06 2.42
N ARG A 42 22.59 -9.45 3.59
CA ARG A 42 23.55 -9.41 4.70
C ARG A 42 23.81 -10.81 5.27
N ASP A 43 22.76 -11.62 5.46
CA ASP A 43 22.88 -13.00 5.93
C ASP A 43 23.68 -13.88 4.96
N GLU A 44 23.37 -13.82 3.66
CA GLU A 44 24.10 -14.53 2.61
C GLU A 44 25.60 -14.20 2.61
N LYS A 45 25.95 -12.91 2.78
CA LYS A 45 27.35 -12.48 2.89
C LYS A 45 28.03 -13.05 4.14
N LEU A 46 27.32 -13.14 5.26
CA LEU A 46 27.85 -13.75 6.49
C LEU A 46 28.08 -15.25 6.30
N GLU A 47 27.21 -15.95 5.55
CA GLU A 47 27.42 -17.36 5.21
C GLU A 47 28.69 -17.57 4.40
N GLN A 48 28.91 -16.75 3.38
CA GLN A 48 30.11 -16.79 2.54
C GLN A 48 31.37 -16.58 3.40
N LEU A 49 31.38 -15.54 4.24
CA LEU A 49 32.51 -15.25 5.14
C LEU A 49 32.77 -16.41 6.12
N LEU A 50 31.73 -17.03 6.66
CA LEU A 50 31.90 -18.17 7.55
C LEU A 50 32.57 -19.36 6.85
N VAL A 51 32.16 -19.66 5.61
CA VAL A 51 32.77 -20.73 4.79
C VAL A 51 34.23 -20.41 4.49
N GLU A 52 34.53 -19.18 4.06
CA GLU A 52 35.89 -18.74 3.76
C GLU A 52 36.81 -18.82 4.98
N TYR A 53 36.38 -18.29 6.12
CA TYR A 53 37.19 -18.27 7.33
C TYR A 53 37.34 -19.65 7.96
N ALA A 54 36.34 -20.54 7.84
CA ALA A 54 36.49 -21.94 8.22
C ALA A 54 37.56 -22.64 7.36
N ALA A 55 37.55 -22.43 6.05
CA ALA A 55 38.56 -22.99 5.14
C ALA A 55 39.97 -22.44 5.45
N GLN A 56 40.09 -21.15 5.74
CA GLN A 56 41.36 -20.52 6.15
C GLN A 56 41.87 -21.08 7.48
N LEU A 57 41.00 -21.26 8.49
CA LEU A 57 41.37 -21.89 9.75
C LEU A 57 41.91 -23.31 9.52
N HIS A 58 41.24 -24.12 8.70
CA HIS A 58 41.72 -25.45 8.32
C HIS A 58 43.09 -25.41 7.61
N ALA A 59 43.34 -24.41 6.76
CA ALA A 59 44.62 -24.23 6.11
C ALA A 59 45.73 -23.87 7.10
N VAL A 60 45.47 -22.93 8.03
CA VAL A 60 46.41 -22.53 9.09
C VAL A 60 46.78 -23.71 9.98
N GLN A 61 45.79 -24.53 10.36
CA GLN A 61 45.99 -25.70 11.22
C GLN A 61 46.87 -26.79 10.58
N ARG A 62 47.00 -26.82 9.25
CA ARG A 62 47.83 -27.80 8.51
C ARG A 62 49.30 -27.41 8.37
N ARG A 63 49.68 -26.18 8.75
CA ARG A 63 51.07 -25.72 8.75
C ARG A 63 51.55 -25.40 10.17
N ALA A 64 52.84 -25.14 10.33
CA ALA A 64 53.32 -24.51 11.56
C ALA A 64 52.63 -23.15 11.74
N HIS A 65 52.01 -22.96 12.90
CA HIS A 65 51.25 -21.76 13.26
C HIS A 65 51.39 -21.49 14.75
N SER A 66 51.16 -20.24 15.16
CA SER A 66 51.08 -19.92 16.59
C SER A 66 49.68 -20.24 17.12
N THR A 67 49.60 -20.54 18.43
CA THR A 67 48.31 -20.71 19.11
C THR A 67 47.44 -19.46 19.01
N ALA A 68 48.06 -18.27 19.00
CA ALA A 68 47.39 -16.98 18.81
C ALA A 68 46.77 -16.85 17.40
N GLU A 69 47.47 -17.28 16.36
CA GLU A 69 46.99 -17.20 14.97
C GLU A 69 45.70 -18.01 14.77
N ALA A 70 45.69 -19.30 15.18
CA ALA A 70 44.48 -20.12 15.13
C ALA A 70 43.39 -19.66 16.13
N GLY A 71 43.79 -19.01 17.23
CA GLY A 71 42.88 -18.37 18.18
C GLY A 71 42.08 -17.23 17.55
N ASN A 72 42.75 -16.33 16.84
CA ASN A 72 42.14 -15.18 16.18
C ASN A 72 41.08 -15.59 15.15
N TYR A 73 41.38 -16.61 14.33
CA TYR A 73 40.42 -17.17 13.39
C TYR A 73 39.17 -17.73 14.07
N ARG A 74 39.34 -18.51 15.14
CA ARG A 74 38.20 -19.06 15.91
C ARG A 74 37.35 -17.96 16.53
N GLN A 75 37.99 -16.93 17.10
CA GLN A 75 37.28 -15.79 17.67
C GLN A 75 36.46 -15.05 16.62
N PHE A 76 37.05 -14.75 15.46
CA PHE A 76 36.36 -14.07 14.37
C PHE A 76 35.20 -14.89 13.81
N ILE A 77 35.37 -16.20 13.63
CA ILE A 77 34.29 -17.11 13.25
C ILE A 77 33.15 -17.06 14.27
N GLY A 78 33.46 -17.07 15.58
CA GLY A 78 32.45 -16.93 16.63
C GLY A 78 31.68 -15.60 16.53
N GLN A 79 32.38 -14.50 16.28
CA GLN A 79 31.74 -13.19 16.05
C GLN A 79 30.80 -13.21 14.84
N LEU A 80 31.22 -13.83 13.72
CA LEU A 80 30.38 -13.96 12.54
C LEU A 80 29.13 -14.82 12.81
N GLN A 81 29.26 -15.90 13.59
CA GLN A 81 28.13 -16.75 14.00
C GLN A 81 27.12 -15.97 14.87
N ASP A 82 27.61 -15.16 15.81
CA ASP A 82 26.76 -14.30 16.65
C ASP A 82 26.00 -13.27 15.81
N ILE A 83 26.67 -12.62 14.86
CA ILE A 83 26.04 -11.66 13.95
C ILE A 83 25.00 -12.37 13.07
N LYS A 84 25.31 -13.55 12.55
CA LYS A 84 24.37 -14.35 11.75
C LYS A 84 23.11 -14.72 12.53
N ASN A 85 23.25 -15.14 13.78
CA ASN A 85 22.10 -15.46 14.63
C ASN A 85 21.20 -14.24 14.84
N ARG A 86 21.78 -13.05 15.05
CA ARG A 86 21.01 -11.80 15.15
C ARG A 86 20.33 -11.45 13.82
N ALA A 87 21.00 -11.63 12.69
CA ALA A 87 20.44 -11.39 11.36
C ALA A 87 19.23 -12.30 11.10
N LYS A 88 19.28 -13.57 11.50
CA LYS A 88 18.11 -14.48 11.41
C LYS A 88 16.92 -14.00 12.22
N THR A 89 17.15 -13.51 13.43
CA THR A 89 16.08 -12.91 14.25
C THR A 89 15.52 -11.65 13.60
N GLU A 90 16.36 -10.78 13.05
CA GLU A 90 15.96 -9.58 12.29
C GLU A 90 15.11 -9.95 11.08
N ILE A 91 15.52 -10.94 10.27
CA ILE A 91 14.78 -11.41 9.10
C ILE A 91 13.40 -11.94 9.50
N SER A 92 13.33 -12.76 10.56
CA SER A 92 12.05 -13.29 11.07
C SER A 92 11.12 -12.18 11.54
N ALA A 93 11.64 -11.16 12.23
CA ALA A 93 10.86 -9.99 12.62
C ALA A 93 10.34 -9.22 11.40
N LEU A 94 11.20 -8.99 10.39
CA LEU A 94 10.82 -8.32 9.15
C LEU A 94 9.78 -9.11 8.33
N GLU A 95 9.75 -10.44 8.44
CA GLU A 95 8.71 -11.28 7.84
C GLU A 95 7.34 -11.07 8.48
N VAL A 96 7.31 -10.92 9.80
CA VAL A 96 6.10 -10.55 10.53
C VAL A 96 5.65 -9.15 10.11
N ASP A 97 6.56 -8.18 10.08
CA ASP A 97 6.26 -6.80 9.68
C ASP A 97 5.72 -6.72 8.24
N CYS A 98 6.30 -7.46 7.29
CA CYS A 98 5.79 -7.57 5.92
C CYS A 98 4.37 -8.13 5.88
N THR A 99 4.11 -9.15 6.72
CA THR A 99 2.79 -9.80 6.80
C THR A 99 1.75 -8.83 7.36
N ASP A 100 2.10 -8.05 8.37
CA ASP A 100 1.20 -7.08 8.98
C ASP A 100 0.97 -5.86 8.09
N ALA A 101 2.01 -5.33 7.44
CA ALA A 101 1.87 -4.28 6.43
C ALA A 101 0.96 -4.72 5.28
N ARG A 102 1.03 -5.99 4.86
CA ARG A 102 0.13 -6.55 3.84
C ARG A 102 -1.33 -6.61 4.31
N LYS A 103 -1.59 -6.96 5.56
CA LYS A 103 -2.95 -6.93 6.14
C LYS A 103 -3.51 -5.50 6.14
N VAL A 104 -2.68 -4.52 6.52
CA VAL A 104 -3.05 -3.09 6.50
C VAL A 104 -3.40 -2.65 5.08
N LEU A 105 -2.59 -2.99 4.10
CA LEU A 105 -2.87 -2.69 2.69
C LEU A 105 -4.22 -3.29 2.24
N MET A 106 -4.46 -4.57 2.54
CA MET A 106 -5.73 -5.23 2.19
C MET A 106 -6.94 -4.55 2.85
N ALA A 107 -6.81 -4.09 4.09
CA ALA A 107 -7.88 -3.35 4.77
C ALA A 107 -8.12 -1.98 4.13
N ALA A 108 -7.06 -1.23 3.81
CA ALA A 108 -7.15 0.05 3.13
C ALA A 108 -7.80 -0.09 1.74
N ASP A 109 -7.42 -1.11 0.97
CA ASP A 109 -7.99 -1.40 -0.35
C ASP A 109 -9.49 -1.70 -0.28
N ARG A 110 -9.92 -2.48 0.71
CA ARG A 110 -11.34 -2.78 0.94
C ARG A 110 -12.14 -1.51 1.24
N GLU A 111 -11.64 -0.64 2.11
CA GLU A 111 -12.32 0.62 2.44
C GLU A 111 -12.34 1.58 1.24
N ARG A 112 -11.24 1.66 0.47
CA ARG A 112 -11.20 2.43 -0.79
C ARG A 112 -12.30 1.98 -1.75
N LEU A 113 -12.41 0.68 -2.01
CA LEU A 113 -13.43 0.13 -2.92
C LEU A 113 -14.85 0.41 -2.44
N LYS A 114 -15.09 0.33 -1.13
CA LYS A 114 -16.38 0.67 -0.53
C LYS A 114 -16.72 2.15 -0.74
N LEU A 115 -15.78 3.05 -0.48
CA LEU A 115 -15.99 4.49 -0.63
C LEU A 115 -16.13 4.91 -2.10
N GLU A 116 -15.41 4.26 -3.01
CA GLU A 116 -15.55 4.44 -4.45
C GLU A 116 -16.97 4.07 -4.93
N LYS A 117 -17.50 2.92 -4.48
CA LYS A 117 -18.88 2.52 -4.77
C LYS A 117 -19.91 3.49 -4.23
N LEU A 118 -19.70 4.02 -3.03
CA LEU A 118 -20.59 5.02 -2.42
C LEU A 118 -20.55 6.36 -3.19
N ALA A 119 -19.35 6.78 -3.60
CA ALA A 119 -19.18 7.97 -4.43
C ALA A 119 -19.86 7.82 -5.80
N GLU A 120 -19.73 6.65 -6.43
CA GLU A 120 -20.39 6.36 -7.70
C GLU A 120 -21.92 6.37 -7.57
N ARG A 121 -22.46 5.71 -6.54
CA ARG A 121 -23.90 5.74 -6.26
C ARG A 121 -24.41 7.17 -6.05
N ALA A 122 -23.66 7.99 -5.29
CA ALA A 122 -24.02 9.38 -5.06
C ALA A 122 -24.03 10.21 -6.36
N ARG A 123 -23.09 9.96 -7.29
CA ARG A 123 -23.08 10.58 -8.63
C ARG A 123 -24.31 10.19 -9.44
N GLN A 124 -24.69 8.91 -9.45
CA GLN A 124 -25.85 8.42 -10.19
C GLN A 124 -27.16 8.98 -9.64
N GLU A 125 -27.33 8.99 -8.33
CA GLU A 125 -28.53 9.57 -7.68
C GLU A 125 -28.68 11.06 -8.01
N GLN A 126 -27.56 11.80 -8.01
CA GLN A 126 -27.54 13.20 -8.44
C GLN A 126 -27.92 13.36 -9.92
N ALA A 127 -27.33 12.57 -10.81
CA ALA A 127 -27.57 12.69 -12.25
C ALA A 127 -29.06 12.49 -12.56
N ARG A 128 -29.68 11.47 -11.95
CA ARG A 128 -31.12 11.21 -12.05
C ARG A 128 -31.97 12.36 -11.51
N ALA A 129 -31.55 12.97 -10.39
CA ALA A 129 -32.28 14.10 -9.82
C ALA A 129 -32.22 15.34 -10.74
N LEU A 130 -31.06 15.61 -11.34
CA LEU A 130 -30.88 16.70 -12.32
C LEU A 130 -31.72 16.45 -13.57
N GLU A 131 -31.65 15.26 -14.14
CA GLU A 131 -32.44 14.86 -15.30
C GLU A 131 -33.96 15.02 -15.04
N LEU A 132 -34.44 14.59 -13.87
CA LEU A 132 -35.84 14.79 -13.49
C LEU A 132 -36.23 16.28 -13.40
N THR A 133 -35.34 17.13 -12.88
CA THR A 133 -35.61 18.58 -12.81
C THR A 133 -35.60 19.24 -14.19
N GLU A 134 -34.68 18.84 -15.07
CA GLU A 134 -34.57 19.34 -16.45
C GLU A 134 -35.76 18.89 -17.30
N ASN A 135 -36.18 17.63 -17.17
CA ASN A 135 -37.36 17.10 -17.87
C ASN A 135 -38.62 17.86 -17.46
N ARG A 136 -38.84 18.09 -16.15
CA ARG A 136 -39.97 18.89 -15.66
C ARG A 136 -39.95 20.32 -16.18
N ALA A 137 -38.78 20.95 -16.25
CA ALA A 137 -38.65 22.31 -16.80
C ALA A 137 -38.98 22.34 -18.30
N THR A 138 -38.53 21.33 -19.05
CA THR A 138 -38.78 21.18 -20.49
C THR A 138 -40.25 20.92 -20.79
N GLU A 139 -40.91 20.05 -20.01
CA GLU A 139 -42.35 19.78 -20.11
C GLU A 139 -43.16 21.05 -19.84
N ALA A 140 -42.82 21.79 -18.78
CA ALA A 140 -43.49 23.05 -18.44
C ALA A 140 -43.37 24.09 -19.56
N GLN A 141 -42.18 24.26 -20.14
CA GLN A 141 -41.97 25.14 -21.29
C GLN A 141 -42.76 24.70 -22.53
N SER A 142 -42.82 23.39 -22.79
CA SER A 142 -43.58 22.84 -23.91
C SER A 142 -45.08 23.12 -23.79
N ILE A 143 -45.64 22.98 -22.59
CA ILE A 143 -47.05 23.32 -22.30
C ILE A 143 -47.33 24.80 -22.53
N ILE A 144 -46.43 25.69 -22.07
CA ILE A 144 -46.56 27.14 -22.26
C ILE A 144 -46.58 27.49 -23.76
N GLN A 145 -45.64 26.94 -24.54
CA GLN A 145 -45.58 27.17 -25.99
C GLN A 145 -46.82 26.65 -26.72
N TYR A 146 -47.31 25.46 -26.33
CA TYR A 146 -48.53 24.90 -26.88
C TYR A 146 -49.74 25.80 -26.63
N ASN A 147 -49.93 26.26 -25.39
CA ASN A 147 -51.03 27.15 -25.03
C ASN A 147 -50.97 28.48 -25.78
N LEU A 148 -49.78 29.06 -25.95
CA LEU A 148 -49.58 30.29 -26.70
C LEU A 148 -49.96 30.13 -28.19
N ARG A 149 -49.55 29.02 -28.82
CA ARG A 149 -49.95 28.71 -30.21
C ARG A 149 -51.46 28.56 -30.37
N GLN A 150 -52.13 27.92 -29.42
CA GLN A 150 -53.58 27.74 -29.45
C GLN A 150 -54.34 29.07 -29.32
N GLN A 151 -53.80 30.04 -28.58
CA GLN A 151 -54.38 31.38 -28.47
C GLN A 151 -54.19 32.19 -29.76
N LEU A 152 -53.00 32.14 -30.36
CA LEU A 152 -52.69 32.85 -31.61
C LEU A 152 -53.43 32.29 -32.83
N GLY A 153 -53.72 30.99 -32.87
CA GLY A 153 -54.49 30.36 -33.97
C GLY A 153 -56.01 30.52 -33.87
N ARG A 154 -56.52 31.14 -32.80
CA ARG A 154 -57.96 31.45 -32.59
C ARG A 154 -58.29 32.94 -32.82
N SER A 155 -57.31 33.73 -33.26
CA SER A 155 -57.44 35.14 -33.67
C SER A 155 -57.57 35.22 -35.19
#